data_AF-A0A9D5TEV4-F1
#
_entry.id   AF-A0A9D5TEV4-F1
#
_cell.length_a   1.000
_cell.length_b   1.000
_cell.length_c   1.000
_cell.angle_alpha   90.00
_cell.angle_beta   90.00
_cell.angle_gamma   90.00
#
_symmetry.space_group_name_H-M   'P 1'
#
loop_
_entity.id
_entity.type
_entity.pdbx_description
1 polymer ?
#
loop_
_entity_poly.entity_id
_entity_poly.type
_entity_poly.pdbx_seq_one_letter_code
_entity_poly.pdbx_strand_id
1 'polypeptide(L)'
;MQYFPTALQELADQFARLPGIGGKTAQRLAFYVLELPQEEAQAFAEAILAAKQTVHTCPVCQNLTDREVCPICDNEMRDRSTICVVAEPKDVIAMERSREFNGVYHVLHGVISPLNHITQDDIRIKELLMRVASGEVREVIMATNPDTEGEATAMYISRLLRPMEIKVTRLAYGVPVGSQLEYADEVTLSRALEGRQEI
;
A
#
# COMPACT_ATOMS: atom_id res chain seq x y z
N MET A 1 -33.28 -3.77 26.15
CA MET A 1 -34.15 -4.15 25.00
C MET A 1 -33.33 -4.98 24.05
N GLN A 2 -33.48 -6.31 24.10
CA GLN A 2 -32.79 -7.25 23.20
C GLN A 2 -33.70 -7.48 21.99
N TYR A 3 -33.68 -6.53 21.04
CA TYR A 3 -34.51 -6.61 19.82
C TYR A 3 -33.90 -7.53 18.74
N PHE A 4 -32.65 -7.95 18.90
CA PHE A 4 -31.94 -8.80 17.95
C PHE A 4 -31.43 -10.07 18.64
N PRO A 5 -31.44 -11.22 17.95
CA PRO A 5 -30.70 -12.41 18.38
C PRO A 5 -29.23 -12.07 18.60
N THR A 6 -28.63 -12.57 19.70
CA THR A 6 -27.25 -12.25 20.08
C THR A 6 -26.24 -12.53 18.96
N ALA A 7 -26.37 -13.67 18.27
CA ALA A 7 -25.48 -14.04 17.16
C ALA A 7 -25.58 -13.07 15.96
N LEU A 8 -26.76 -12.52 15.68
CA LEU A 8 -26.94 -11.54 14.61
C LEU A 8 -26.32 -10.19 14.98
N GLN A 9 -26.43 -9.81 16.25
CA GLN A 9 -25.80 -8.59 16.75
C GLN A 9 -24.27 -8.70 16.70
N GLU A 10 -23.70 -9.83 17.12
CA GLU A 10 -22.26 -10.08 17.03
C GLU A 10 -21.75 -10.00 15.58
N LEU A 11 -22.48 -10.60 14.63
CA LEU A 11 -22.13 -10.54 13.21
C LEU A 11 -22.16 -9.09 12.67
N ALA A 12 -23.19 -8.32 13.02
CA ALA A 12 -23.28 -6.92 12.66
C ALA A 12 -22.15 -6.09 13.29
N ASP A 13 -21.80 -6.35 14.55
CA ASP A 13 -20.70 -5.65 15.22
C ASP A 13 -19.34 -5.96 14.56
N GLN A 14 -19.09 -7.18 14.09
CA GLN A 14 -17.88 -7.49 13.32
C GLN A 14 -17.83 -6.74 11.98
N PHE A 15 -18.94 -6.68 11.24
CA PHE A 15 -18.99 -5.90 9.99
C PHE A 15 -18.79 -4.41 10.23
N ALA A 16 -19.32 -3.85 11.33
CA ALA A 16 -19.19 -2.43 11.67
C ALA A 16 -17.75 -2.02 12.03
N ARG A 17 -16.87 -2.98 12.34
CA ARG A 17 -15.44 -2.71 12.61
C ARG A 17 -14.62 -2.54 11.33
N LEU A 18 -15.17 -2.92 10.17
CA LEU A 18 -14.47 -2.78 8.90
C LEU A 18 -14.46 -1.31 8.46
N PRO A 19 -13.33 -0.80 7.95
CA PRO A 19 -13.24 0.59 7.50
C PRO A 19 -14.25 0.85 6.37
N GLY A 20 -15.04 1.91 6.50
CA GLY A 20 -16.05 2.29 5.52
C GLY A 20 -17.44 1.64 5.72
N ILE A 21 -17.62 0.79 6.73
CA ILE A 21 -18.92 0.16 7.03
C ILE A 21 -19.54 0.78 8.28
N GLY A 22 -20.58 1.60 8.09
CA GLY A 22 -21.39 2.12 9.20
C GLY A 22 -22.40 1.12 9.75
N GLY A 23 -22.92 1.37 10.95
CA GLY A 23 -23.81 0.43 11.65
C GLY A 23 -25.06 -0.02 10.86
N LYS A 24 -25.67 0.88 10.07
CA LYS A 24 -26.81 0.52 9.20
C LYS A 24 -26.40 -0.44 8.08
N THR A 25 -25.22 -0.22 7.48
CA THR A 25 -24.69 -1.10 6.43
C THR A 25 -24.29 -2.45 7.01
N ALA A 26 -23.66 -2.44 8.19
CA ALA A 26 -23.29 -3.65 8.91
C ALA A 26 -24.50 -4.54 9.24
N GLN A 27 -25.59 -3.94 9.72
CA GLN A 27 -26.85 -4.66 9.94
C GLN A 27 -27.40 -5.28 8.65
N ARG A 28 -27.41 -4.51 7.54
CA ARG A 28 -27.86 -5.04 6.24
C ARG A 28 -27.03 -6.23 5.77
N LEU A 29 -25.70 -6.17 5.95
CA LEU A 29 -24.79 -7.27 5.61
C LEU A 29 -25.05 -8.50 6.51
N ALA A 30 -25.27 -8.28 7.80
CA ALA A 30 -25.55 -9.37 8.74
C ALA A 30 -26.87 -10.10 8.42
N PHE A 31 -27.92 -9.35 8.05
CA PHE A 31 -29.17 -9.94 7.55
C PHE A 31 -28.99 -10.69 6.23
N TYR A 32 -28.22 -10.13 5.30
CA TYR A 32 -27.93 -10.80 4.03
C TYR A 32 -27.26 -12.17 4.24
N VAL A 33 -26.30 -12.28 5.16
CA VAL A 33 -25.64 -13.56 5.48
C VAL A 33 -26.63 -14.60 6.04
N LEU A 34 -27.67 -14.19 6.77
CA LEU A 34 -28.71 -15.10 7.25
C LEU A 34 -29.66 -15.58 6.14
N GLU A 35 -29.79 -14.82 5.06
CA GLU A 35 -30.59 -15.19 3.89
C GLU A 35 -29.83 -16.13 2.93
N LEU A 36 -28.51 -16.24 3.08
CA LEU A 36 -27.69 -17.12 2.26
C LEU A 36 -27.95 -18.61 2.59
N PRO A 37 -27.84 -19.50 1.59
CA PRO A 37 -27.73 -20.92 1.84
C PRO A 37 -26.55 -21.22 2.77
N GLN A 38 -26.70 -22.25 3.61
CA GLN A 38 -25.66 -22.67 4.57
C GLN A 38 -24.29 -22.87 3.91
N GLU A 39 -24.26 -23.43 2.69
CA GLU A 39 -23.04 -23.68 1.92
C GLU A 39 -22.31 -22.38 1.52
N GLU A 40 -23.06 -21.34 1.11
CA GLU A 40 -22.48 -20.04 0.74
C GLU A 40 -21.98 -19.28 1.97
N ALA A 41 -22.74 -19.33 3.08
CA ALA A 41 -22.31 -18.74 4.35
C ALA A 41 -21.03 -19.40 4.87
N GLN A 42 -20.92 -20.74 4.74
CA GLN A 42 -19.73 -21.47 5.10
C GLN A 42 -18.55 -21.11 4.19
N ALA A 43 -18.74 -21.08 2.88
CA ALA A 43 -17.69 -20.67 1.93
C ALA A 43 -17.17 -19.25 2.20
N PHE A 44 -18.06 -18.32 2.56
CA PHE A 44 -17.69 -16.96 2.92
C PHE A 44 -16.82 -16.90 4.20
N ALA A 45 -17.20 -17.65 5.24
CA ALA A 45 -16.41 -17.76 6.47
C ALA A 45 -15.04 -18.42 6.22
N GLU A 46 -15.01 -19.49 5.42
CA GLU A 46 -13.78 -20.17 5.04
C GLU A 46 -12.84 -19.27 4.23
N ALA A 47 -13.35 -18.43 3.34
CA ALA A 47 -12.54 -17.48 2.58
C ALA A 47 -11.84 -16.46 3.49
N ILE A 48 -12.52 -15.95 4.52
CA ILE A 48 -11.93 -15.03 5.50
C ILE A 48 -10.80 -15.73 6.27
N LEU A 49 -11.05 -16.94 6.75
CA LEU A 49 -10.05 -17.72 7.51
C LEU A 49 -8.85 -18.10 6.64
N ALA A 50 -9.09 -18.58 5.42
CA ALA A 50 -8.07 -18.94 4.46
C ALA A 50 -7.16 -17.73 4.17
N ALA A 51 -7.74 -16.57 3.83
CA ALA A 51 -6.96 -15.36 3.56
C ALA A 51 -6.09 -14.96 4.76
N LYS A 52 -6.59 -15.08 5.99
CA LYS A 52 -5.81 -14.74 7.19
C LYS A 52 -4.70 -15.74 7.51
N GLN A 53 -4.86 -17.00 7.10
CA GLN A 53 -3.90 -18.08 7.35
C GLN A 53 -2.82 -18.18 6.25
N THR A 54 -3.19 -17.94 5.00
CA THR A 54 -2.29 -18.14 3.85
C THR A 54 -1.56 -16.88 3.43
N VAL A 55 -2.16 -15.70 3.59
CA VAL A 55 -1.55 -14.45 3.15
C VAL A 55 -0.58 -13.94 4.22
N HIS A 56 0.69 -13.85 3.83
CA HIS A 56 1.78 -13.31 4.62
C HIS A 56 2.59 -12.28 3.82
N THR A 57 3.57 -11.64 4.46
CA THR A 57 4.46 -10.69 3.79
C THR A 57 5.65 -11.42 3.15
N CYS A 58 5.94 -11.08 1.91
CA CYS A 58 7.10 -11.57 1.17
C CYS A 58 8.39 -11.21 1.95
N PRO A 59 9.32 -12.15 2.18
CA PRO A 59 10.53 -11.90 2.96
C PRO A 59 11.45 -10.87 2.29
N VAL A 60 11.37 -10.71 0.96
CA VAL A 60 12.23 -9.80 0.18
C VAL A 60 11.66 -8.38 0.11
N CYS A 61 10.42 -8.22 -0.34
CA CYS A 61 9.82 -6.91 -0.61
C CYS A 61 8.73 -6.50 0.36
N GLN A 62 8.39 -7.35 1.33
CA GLN A 62 7.29 -7.15 2.28
C GLN A 62 5.90 -7.01 1.63
N ASN A 63 5.73 -7.25 0.33
CA ASN A 63 4.40 -7.27 -0.30
C ASN A 63 3.57 -8.47 0.17
N LEU A 64 2.23 -8.38 0.10
CA LEU A 64 1.36 -9.50 0.42
C LEU A 64 1.46 -10.60 -0.64
N THR A 65 1.61 -11.84 -0.19
CA THR A 65 1.67 -13.03 -1.05
C THR A 65 1.23 -14.26 -0.26
N ASP A 66 0.83 -15.30 -0.98
CA ASP A 66 0.51 -16.65 -0.52
C ASP A 66 1.63 -17.66 -0.85
N ARG A 67 2.77 -17.18 -1.39
CA ARG A 67 3.96 -17.98 -1.76
C ARG A 67 5.16 -17.58 -0.92
N GLU A 68 6.15 -18.46 -0.83
CA GLU A 68 7.42 -18.15 -0.14
C GLU A 68 8.06 -16.84 -0.62
N VAL A 69 8.02 -16.59 -1.93
CA VAL A 69 8.46 -15.35 -2.56
C VAL A 69 7.37 -14.85 -3.50
N CYS A 70 7.08 -13.55 -3.49
CA CYS A 70 6.03 -13.00 -4.33
C CYS A 70 6.38 -13.11 -5.82
N PRO A 71 5.39 -13.20 -6.73
CA PRO A 71 5.62 -13.35 -8.16
C PRO A 71 6.50 -12.26 -8.81
N ILE A 72 6.58 -11.09 -8.18
CA ILE A 72 7.41 -9.97 -8.66
C ILE A 72 8.89 -10.19 -8.33
N CYS A 73 9.20 -10.68 -7.12
CA CYS A 73 10.58 -10.92 -6.69
C CYS A 73 11.15 -12.20 -7.30
N ASP A 74 10.30 -13.19 -7.53
CA ASP A 74 10.65 -14.48 -8.16
C ASP A 74 10.91 -14.35 -9.67
N ASN A 75 10.46 -13.26 -10.30
CA ASN A 75 10.63 -13.05 -11.74
C ASN A 75 12.04 -12.55 -12.09
N GLU A 76 12.81 -13.39 -12.78
CA GLU A 76 14.18 -13.09 -13.23
C GLU A 76 14.27 -12.03 -14.34
N MET A 77 13.17 -11.76 -15.07
CA MET A 77 13.16 -10.73 -16.12
C MET A 77 13.09 -9.30 -15.56
N ARG A 78 12.85 -9.15 -14.26
CA ARG A 78 12.74 -7.85 -13.60
C ARG A 78 14.10 -7.32 -13.16
N ASP A 79 14.23 -6.01 -13.22
CA ASP A 79 15.44 -5.32 -12.79
C ASP A 79 15.49 -5.23 -11.25
N ARG A 80 16.38 -6.01 -10.64
CA ARG A 80 16.63 -5.98 -9.19
C ARG A 80 17.46 -4.79 -8.74
N SER A 81 18.10 -4.07 -9.66
CA SER A 81 18.89 -2.88 -9.35
C SER A 81 18.02 -1.64 -9.06
N THR A 82 16.73 -1.70 -9.40
CA THR A 82 15.78 -0.61 -9.20
C THR A 82 14.67 -1.04 -8.23
N ILE A 83 14.57 -0.36 -7.09
CA ILE A 83 13.53 -0.61 -6.08
C ILE A 83 12.52 0.55 -6.07
N CYS A 84 11.24 0.24 -6.25
CA CYS A 84 10.13 1.18 -6.03
C CYS A 84 9.55 1.01 -4.62
N VAL A 85 9.75 2.02 -3.77
CA VAL A 85 9.28 2.02 -2.38
C VAL A 85 7.89 2.61 -2.31
N VAL A 86 6.93 1.81 -1.83
CA VAL A 86 5.52 2.19 -1.69
C VAL A 86 5.06 2.11 -0.25
N ALA A 87 4.00 2.85 0.10
CA ALA A 87 3.47 2.89 1.45
C ALA A 87 2.68 1.60 1.77
N GLU A 88 1.79 1.19 0.86
CA GLU A 88 0.86 0.07 1.10
C GLU A 88 0.89 -0.98 -0.03
N PRO A 89 0.48 -2.23 0.23
CA PRO A 89 0.39 -3.28 -0.78
C PRO A 89 -0.53 -2.92 -1.98
N LYS A 90 -1.56 -2.11 -1.73
CA LYS A 90 -2.50 -1.65 -2.78
C LYS A 90 -1.81 -0.78 -3.83
N ASP A 91 -0.75 -0.06 -3.45
CA ASP A 91 0.00 0.82 -4.33
C ASP A 91 0.83 0.00 -5.33
N VAL A 92 1.30 -1.18 -4.93
CA VAL A 92 1.95 -2.15 -5.85
C VAL A 92 1.00 -2.54 -6.97
N ILE A 93 -0.26 -2.85 -6.63
CA ILE A 93 -1.27 -3.23 -7.62
C ILE A 93 -1.55 -2.06 -8.56
N ALA A 94 -1.60 -0.83 -8.04
CA ALA A 94 -1.80 0.37 -8.86
C ALA A 94 -0.64 0.59 -9.84
N MET A 95 0.61 0.44 -9.38
CA MET A 95 1.80 0.57 -10.22
C MET A 95 1.89 -0.54 -11.28
N GLU A 96 1.58 -1.79 -10.92
CA GLU A 96 1.60 -2.90 -11.89
C GLU A 96 0.55 -2.79 -12.99
N ARG A 97 -0.56 -2.07 -12.73
CA ARG A 97 -1.58 -1.81 -13.75
C ARG A 97 -1.07 -0.91 -14.88
N SER A 98 -0.07 -0.06 -14.66
CA SER A 98 0.51 0.76 -15.72
C SER A 98 1.32 -0.09 -16.72
N ARG A 99 1.88 -1.23 -16.26
CA ARG A 99 2.79 -2.10 -17.03
C ARG A 99 4.06 -1.40 -17.55
N GLU A 100 4.40 -0.23 -17.01
CA GLU A 100 5.57 0.54 -17.43
C GLU A 100 6.79 0.29 -16.53
N PHE A 101 6.59 -0.20 -15.31
CA PHE A 101 7.66 -0.42 -14.36
C PHE A 101 8.17 -1.86 -14.40
N ASN A 102 9.46 -2.04 -14.76
CA ASN A 102 10.12 -3.36 -14.81
C ASN A 102 10.98 -3.67 -13.56
N GLY A 103 11.05 -2.76 -12.59
CA GLY A 103 11.81 -2.99 -11.36
C GLY A 103 11.04 -3.85 -10.35
N VAL A 104 11.58 -3.91 -9.14
CA VAL A 104 10.99 -4.60 -7.99
C VAL A 104 10.46 -3.60 -6.97
N TYR A 105 9.54 -4.02 -6.10
CA TYR A 105 8.96 -3.13 -5.08
C TYR A 105 9.57 -3.36 -3.70
N HIS A 106 9.30 -2.42 -2.79
CA HIS A 106 9.41 -2.59 -1.35
C HIS A 106 8.22 -1.91 -0.66
N VAL A 107 7.50 -2.64 0.20
CA VAL A 107 6.29 -2.15 0.87
C VAL A 107 6.59 -1.78 2.31
N LEU A 108 6.34 -0.52 2.68
CA LEU A 108 6.63 -0.01 4.02
C LEU A 108 5.57 -0.39 5.07
N HIS A 109 4.35 -0.72 4.64
CA HIS A 109 3.15 -0.95 5.48
C HIS A 109 2.75 0.28 6.31
N GLY A 110 2.88 1.45 5.69
CA GLY A 110 2.50 2.72 6.30
C GLY A 110 3.48 3.84 5.98
N VAL A 111 3.26 4.97 6.64
CA VAL A 111 4.06 6.19 6.56
C VAL A 111 4.37 6.68 7.97
N ILE A 112 5.43 7.46 8.13
CA ILE A 112 5.76 8.11 9.39
C ILE A 112 4.69 9.15 9.68
N SER A 113 3.92 8.93 10.75
CA SER A 113 2.81 9.78 11.15
C SER A 113 2.88 10.07 12.65
N PRO A 114 3.38 11.26 13.05
CA PRO A 114 3.39 11.67 14.46
C PRO A 114 1.98 11.73 15.07
N LEU A 115 0.96 12.05 14.26
CA LEU A 115 -0.44 12.15 14.69
C LEU A 115 -1.01 10.78 15.07
N ASN A 116 -0.64 9.74 14.33
CA ASN A 116 -1.06 8.36 14.60
C ASN A 116 -0.07 7.59 15.50
N HIS A 117 0.92 8.28 16.08
CA HIS A 117 2.01 7.69 16.86
C HIS A 117 2.80 6.59 16.12
N ILE A 118 2.85 6.66 14.79
CA ILE A 118 3.61 5.72 13.95
C ILE A 118 5.02 6.26 13.76
N THR A 119 6.01 5.49 14.21
CA THR A 119 7.42 5.84 14.14
C THR A 119 8.15 5.05 13.04
N GLN A 120 9.41 5.43 12.78
CA GLN A 120 10.29 4.75 11.82
C GLN A 120 10.50 3.26 12.11
N ASP A 121 10.31 2.82 13.36
CA ASP A 121 10.47 1.42 13.79
C ASP A 121 9.22 0.58 13.56
N ASP A 122 8.07 1.22 13.36
CA ASP A 122 6.78 0.56 13.12
C ASP A 122 6.56 0.23 11.63
N ILE A 123 7.39 0.80 10.75
CA ILE A 123 7.35 0.62 9.30
C ILE A 123 8.57 -0.17 8.82
N ARG A 124 8.46 -0.77 7.64
CA ARG A 124 9.46 -1.70 7.09
C ARG A 124 10.67 -1.02 6.46
N ILE A 125 11.26 -0.01 7.13
CA ILE A 125 12.48 0.68 6.67
C ILE A 125 13.72 -0.18 6.90
N LYS A 126 13.79 -0.95 8.00
CA LYS A 126 14.98 -1.77 8.31
C LYS A 126 15.25 -2.80 7.24
N GLU A 127 14.19 -3.46 6.77
CA GLU A 127 14.23 -4.44 5.69
C GLU A 127 14.66 -3.81 4.37
N LEU A 128 14.23 -2.57 4.08
CA LEU A 128 14.72 -1.82 2.92
C LEU A 128 16.23 -1.57 3.01
N LEU A 129 16.72 -1.09 4.15
CA LEU A 129 18.14 -0.80 4.35
C LEU A 129 19.01 -2.06 4.22
N MET A 130 18.57 -3.19 4.79
CA MET A 130 19.28 -4.47 4.63
C MET A 130 19.35 -4.91 3.18
N ARG A 131 18.23 -4.77 2.45
CA ARG A 131 18.16 -5.14 1.04
C ARG A 131 19.05 -4.26 0.18
N VAL A 132 19.10 -2.97 0.48
CA VAL A 132 19.98 -2.03 -0.17
C VAL A 132 21.47 -2.31 0.13
N ALA A 133 21.80 -2.63 1.38
CA ALA A 133 23.16 -2.91 1.81
C ALA A 133 23.77 -4.16 1.15
N SER A 134 22.97 -5.01 0.49
CA SER A 134 23.46 -6.14 -0.32
C SER A 134 24.31 -5.72 -1.53
N GLY A 135 24.23 -4.46 -1.96
CA GLY A 135 25.07 -3.88 -3.02
C GLY A 135 24.54 -4.07 -4.45
N GLU A 136 23.41 -4.74 -4.64
CA GLU A 136 22.80 -4.93 -5.98
C GLU A 136 21.98 -3.71 -6.45
N VAL A 137 21.53 -2.87 -5.52
CA VAL A 137 20.61 -1.76 -5.77
C VAL A 137 21.36 -0.50 -6.22
N ARG A 138 20.93 0.08 -7.34
CA ARG A 138 21.48 1.31 -7.92
C ARG A 138 20.53 2.49 -7.78
N GLU A 139 19.22 2.23 -7.85
CA GLU A 139 18.19 3.25 -7.78
C GLU A 139 17.06 2.86 -6.83
N VAL A 140 16.63 3.82 -6.02
CA VAL A 140 15.45 3.72 -5.16
C VAL A 140 14.47 4.83 -5.53
N ILE A 141 13.32 4.42 -6.06
CA ILE A 141 12.23 5.32 -6.45
C ILE A 141 11.27 5.43 -5.26
N MET A 142 11.09 6.64 -4.74
CA MET A 142 10.12 6.92 -3.68
C MET A 142 8.73 7.14 -4.29
N ALA A 143 7.87 6.14 -4.15
CA ALA A 143 6.49 6.13 -4.62
C ALA A 143 5.47 6.17 -3.46
N THR A 144 5.81 6.84 -2.35
CA THR A 144 4.84 7.21 -1.31
C THR A 144 3.92 8.33 -1.80
N ASN A 145 2.72 8.43 -1.23
CA ASN A 145 1.74 9.45 -1.60
C ASN A 145 2.31 10.88 -1.55
N PRO A 146 1.82 11.79 -2.40
CA PRO A 146 2.24 13.20 -2.43
C PRO A 146 1.57 14.03 -1.32
N ASP A 147 1.46 13.49 -0.11
CA ASP A 147 0.95 14.17 1.08
C ASP A 147 2.08 14.45 2.09
N THR A 148 1.78 15.19 3.16
CA THR A 148 2.78 15.60 4.15
C THR A 148 3.52 14.41 4.79
N GLU A 149 2.80 13.32 5.08
CA GLU A 149 3.35 12.14 5.74
C GLU A 149 4.19 11.28 4.80
N GLY A 150 3.70 11.08 3.57
CA GLY A 150 4.41 10.41 2.49
C GLY A 150 5.68 11.15 2.10
N GLU A 151 5.65 12.49 2.09
CA GLU A 151 6.82 13.33 1.81
C GLU A 151 7.85 13.28 2.94
N ALA A 152 7.40 13.39 4.20
CA ALA A 152 8.28 13.25 5.35
C ALA A 152 8.99 11.88 5.36
N THR A 153 8.24 10.81 5.04
CA THR A 153 8.76 9.45 4.92
C THR A 153 9.77 9.33 3.78
N ALA A 154 9.48 9.90 2.62
CA ALA A 154 10.38 9.90 1.46
C ALA A 154 11.70 10.63 1.75
N MET A 155 11.62 11.83 2.33
CA MET A 155 12.78 12.62 2.73
C MET A 155 13.62 11.91 3.80
N TYR A 156 12.97 11.24 4.75
CA TYR A 156 13.64 10.51 5.81
C TYR A 156 14.45 9.32 5.24
N ILE A 157 13.83 8.50 4.40
CA ILE A 157 14.49 7.37 3.73
C ILE A 157 15.63 7.85 2.83
N SER A 158 15.42 8.94 2.07
CA SER A 158 16.46 9.55 1.23
C SER A 158 17.72 9.93 2.04
N ARG A 159 17.55 10.50 3.24
CA ARG A 159 18.67 10.83 4.14
C ARG A 159 19.40 9.60 4.65
N LEU A 160 18.69 8.51 4.93
CA LEU A 160 19.27 7.25 5.37
C LEU A 160 20.05 6.52 4.27
N LEU A 161 19.61 6.63 3.03
CA LEU A 161 20.25 5.98 1.87
C LEU A 161 21.45 6.76 1.33
N ARG A 162 21.56 8.05 1.66
CA ARG A 162 22.64 8.93 1.18
C ARG A 162 24.06 8.39 1.42
N PRO A 163 24.41 7.83 2.60
CA PRO A 163 25.75 7.29 2.85
C PRO A 163 26.07 6.02 2.04
N MET A 164 25.06 5.38 1.44
CA MET A 164 25.21 4.17 0.63
C MET A 164 25.42 4.51 -0.87
N GLU A 165 25.51 5.79 -1.21
CA GLU A 165 25.76 6.31 -2.57
C GLU A 165 24.74 5.83 -3.64
N ILE A 166 23.50 5.59 -3.19
CA ILE A 166 22.42 5.14 -4.08
C ILE A 166 21.63 6.31 -4.61
N LYS A 167 21.27 6.22 -5.89
CA LYS A 167 20.41 7.20 -6.55
C LYS A 167 19.00 7.09 -5.98
N VAL A 168 18.55 8.12 -5.26
CA VAL A 168 17.17 8.20 -4.77
C VAL A 168 16.39 9.16 -5.67
N THR A 169 15.32 8.67 -6.28
CA THR A 169 14.42 9.45 -7.15
C THR A 169 13.02 9.52 -6.56
N ARG A 170 12.24 10.51 -7.00
CA ARG A 170 10.86 10.75 -6.56
C ARG A 170 9.95 10.73 -7.78
N LEU A 171 8.75 10.17 -7.63
CA LEU A 171 7.73 10.29 -8.68
C LEU A 171 7.43 11.76 -8.96
N ALA A 172 7.17 12.08 -10.23
CA ALA A 172 6.89 13.45 -10.63
C ALA A 172 5.58 13.95 -9.99
N TYR A 173 5.61 15.21 -9.53
CA TYR A 173 4.41 15.95 -9.15
C TYR A 173 3.92 16.71 -10.38
N GLY A 174 2.63 16.60 -10.68
CA GLY A 174 2.13 17.27 -11.86
C GLY A 174 0.63 17.16 -12.04
N VAL A 175 0.19 17.78 -13.12
CA VAL A 175 -1.19 17.82 -13.55
C VAL A 175 -1.56 16.47 -14.19
N PRO A 176 -2.63 15.79 -13.74
CA PRO A 176 -3.05 14.53 -14.34
C PRO A 176 -3.36 14.67 -15.83
N VAL A 177 -2.94 13.69 -16.64
CA VAL A 177 -3.27 13.64 -18.06
C VAL A 177 -4.78 13.63 -18.25
N GLY A 178 -5.28 14.53 -19.10
CA GLY A 178 -6.72 14.68 -19.38
C GLY A 178 -7.49 15.57 -18.41
N SER A 179 -6.84 16.14 -17.39
CA SER A 179 -7.44 17.20 -16.58
C SER A 179 -7.34 18.58 -17.26
N GLN A 180 -8.19 19.51 -16.84
CA GLN A 180 -8.12 20.91 -17.27
C GLN A 180 -7.42 21.74 -16.19
N LEU A 181 -6.53 22.65 -16.61
CA LEU A 181 -5.74 23.48 -15.69
C LEU A 181 -6.59 24.33 -14.73
N GLU A 182 -7.79 24.74 -15.17
CA GLU A 182 -8.75 25.49 -14.35
C GLU A 182 -9.20 24.73 -13.09
N TYR A 183 -9.16 23.39 -13.11
CA TYR A 183 -9.58 22.55 -11.99
C TYR A 183 -8.41 22.00 -11.16
N ALA A 184 -7.17 22.35 -11.50
CA ALA A 184 -6.00 21.97 -10.71
C ALA A 184 -5.83 22.96 -9.54
N ASP A 185 -5.46 22.44 -8.37
CA ASP A 185 -5.16 23.29 -7.21
C ASP A 185 -3.82 24.03 -7.39
N GLU A 186 -3.69 25.15 -6.67
CA GLU A 186 -2.52 26.04 -6.77
C GLU A 186 -1.20 25.34 -6.43
N VAL A 187 -1.21 24.36 -5.51
CA VAL A 187 -0.01 23.62 -5.11
C VAL A 187 0.43 22.69 -6.24
N THR A 188 -0.50 21.94 -6.84
CA THR A 188 -0.23 21.08 -7.99
C THR A 188 0.29 21.88 -9.18
N LEU A 189 -0.31 23.03 -9.48
CA LEU A 189 0.14 23.91 -10.57
C LEU A 189 1.54 24.48 -10.31
N SER A 190 1.82 24.93 -9.09
CA SER A 190 3.15 25.42 -8.69
C SER A 190 4.21 24.32 -8.87
N ARG A 191 3.93 23.11 -8.37
CA ARG A 191 4.82 21.94 -8.52
C ARG A 191 5.04 21.54 -9.96
N ALA A 192 3.99 21.56 -10.79
CA ALA A 192 4.10 21.26 -12.21
C ALA A 192 4.97 22.29 -12.96
N LEU A 193 4.86 23.58 -12.60
CA LEU A 193 5.70 24.64 -13.17
C LEU A 193 7.17 24.52 -12.74
N GLU A 194 7.43 24.18 -11.48
CA GLU A 194 8.79 23.88 -10.97
C GLU A 194 9.41 22.69 -11.69
N GLY A 195 8.62 21.62 -11.91
CA GLY A 195 9.03 20.37 -12.55
C GLY A 195 9.00 20.36 -14.08
N ARG A 196 8.84 21.52 -14.75
CA ARG A 196 8.76 21.59 -16.21
C ARG A 196 10.02 21.04 -16.89
N GLN A 197 9.84 20.27 -17.95
CA GLN A 197 10.91 19.68 -18.73
C GLN A 197 11.05 20.38 -20.09
N GLU A 198 12.26 20.39 -20.64
CA GLU A 198 12.53 20.82 -22.02
C GLU A 198 11.99 19.77 -23.01
N ILE A 199 11.53 20.21 -24.19
CA ILE A 199 10.95 19.36 -25.25
C ILE A 199 11.92 19.29 -26.42
#